data_AF-A0A2D6TKP7-F1
#
_entry.id   AF-A0A2D6TKP7-F1
#
_cell.length_a   1.000
_cell.length_b   1.000
_cell.length_c   1.000
_cell.angle_alpha   90.00
_cell.angle_beta   90.00
_cell.angle_gamma   90.00
#
_symmetry.space_group_name_H-M   'P 1'
#
loop_
_entity.id
_entity.type
_entity.pdbx_description
1 polymer ?
#
loop_
_entity_poly.entity_id
_entity_poly.type
_entity_poly.pdbx_seq_one_letter_code
_entity_poly.pdbx_strand_id
1 'polypeptide(L)' 'MKPLSQILFWLGIISIPLSWMMWHFGPEVEIGKQVFKNIEDPILRSVLMESHAEHWGIFIATWPVTLLVLSYIIGKKAK' A
#
# COMPACT_ATOMS: atom_id res chain seq x y z
N MET A 1 8.52 17.00 19.02
CA MET A 1 8.57 15.54 18.78
C MET A 1 10.01 15.10 18.63
N LYS A 2 10.38 13.88 19.05
CA LYS A 2 11.72 13.34 18.72
C LYS A 2 11.87 13.28 17.19
N PRO A 3 13.05 13.61 16.61
CA PRO A 3 13.24 13.72 15.16
C PRO A 3 12.84 12.44 14.42
N LEU A 4 13.11 11.27 15.00
CA LEU A 4 12.72 9.97 14.47
C LEU A 4 11.20 9.82 14.29
N SER A 5 10.41 10.32 15.26
CA SER A 5 8.94 10.23 15.20
C SER A 5 8.36 11.09 14.09
N GLN A 6 8.98 12.25 13.81
CA GLN A 6 8.55 13.14 12.75
C GLN A 6 8.88 12.54 11.38
N ILE A 7 10.06 11.94 11.22
CA ILE A 7 10.47 11.25 9.98
C ILE A 7 9.53 10.09 9.66
N LEU A 8 9.24 9.23 10.65
CA LEU A 8 8.32 8.09 10.47
C LEU A 8 6.90 8.54 10.12
N PHE A 9 6.43 9.64 10.71
CA PHE A 9 5.13 10.20 10.39
C PHE A 9 5.05 10.68 8.93
N TRP A 10 6.05 11.44 8.48
CA TRP A 10 6.09 11.90 7.08
C TRP A 10 6.30 10.77 6.08
N LEU A 11 7.13 9.77 6.41
CA LEU A 11 7.28 8.56 5.60
C LEU A 11 5.94 7.81 5.50
N GLY A 12 5.20 7.69 6.60
CA GLY A 12 3.86 7.10 6.63
C GLY A 12 2.86 7.83 5.75
N ILE A 13 2.93 9.17 5.70
CA ILE A 13 2.09 9.97 4.80
C ILE A 13 2.48 9.72 3.33
N ILE A 14 3.78 9.72 3.01
CA ILE A 14 4.29 9.52 1.64
C ILE A 14 4.03 8.10 1.13
N SER A 15 4.02 7.10 2.02
CA SER A 15 3.70 5.72 1.64
C SER A 15 2.27 5.52 1.15
N ILE A 16 1.32 6.40 1.50
CA ILE A 16 -0.08 6.29 1.04
C ILE A 16 -0.21 6.50 -0.47
N PRO A 17 0.20 7.64 -1.05
CA PRO A 17 0.15 7.84 -2.50
C PRO A 17 1.07 6.86 -3.24
N LEU A 18 2.20 6.46 -2.66
CA LEU A 18 3.05 5.40 -3.23
C LEU A 18 2.34 4.05 -3.29
N SER A 19 1.57 3.69 -2.26
CA SER A 19 0.77 2.46 -2.25
C SER A 19 -0.33 2.52 -3.30
N TRP A 20 -0.93 3.70 -3.50
CA TRP A 20 -1.94 3.91 -4.53
C TRP A 20 -1.36 3.84 -5.93
N MET A 21 -0.18 4.43 -6.15
CA MET A 21 0.59 4.25 -7.38
C MET A 21 0.93 2.78 -7.62
N MET A 22 1.36 2.04 -6.59
CA MET A 22 1.63 0.61 -6.71
C MET A 22 0.38 -0.23 -6.96
N TRP A 23 -0.80 0.20 -6.51
CA TRP A 23 -2.04 -0.47 -6.90
C TRP A 23 -2.40 -0.22 -8.36
N HIS A 24 -2.26 1.03 -8.82
CA HIS A 24 -2.58 1.40 -10.21
C HIS A 24 -1.59 0.82 -11.22
N PHE A 25 -0.28 0.88 -10.91
CA PHE A 25 0.78 0.44 -11.80
C PHE A 25 1.30 -0.98 -11.49
N GLY A 26 0.97 -1.56 -10.34
CA GLY A 26 1.48 -2.87 -9.88
C GLY A 26 1.39 -4.02 -10.87
N PRO A 27 0.33 -4.14 -11.69
CA PRO A 27 0.27 -5.15 -12.73
C PRO A 27 1.28 -4.94 -13.87
N GLU A 28 1.66 -3.69 -14.14
CA GLU A 28 2.56 -3.28 -15.22
C GLU A 28 4.02 -3.13 -14.78
N VAL A 29 4.25 -2.87 -13.48
CA VAL A 29 5.56 -2.79 -12.83
C VAL A 29 6.22 -4.17 -12.89
N GLU A 30 7.51 -4.19 -13.22
CA GLU A 30 8.30 -5.38 -13.59
C GLU A 30 8.17 -6.58 -12.64
N ILE A 31 7.85 -6.34 -11.36
CA ILE A 31 7.69 -7.38 -10.33
C ILE A 31 6.46 -8.26 -10.61
N GLY A 32 5.32 -7.67 -10.97
CA GLY A 32 4.12 -8.43 -11.36
C GLY A 32 4.30 -9.09 -12.73
N LYS A 33 4.97 -8.39 -13.66
CA LYS A 33 5.27 -8.90 -14.99
C LYS A 33 6.08 -10.20 -14.97
N GLN A 34 7.09 -10.34 -14.12
CA GLN A 34 7.87 -11.58 -14.05
C GLN A 34 7.05 -12.79 -13.59
N VAL A 35 6.16 -12.60 -12.62
CA VAL A 35 5.30 -13.68 -12.09
C VAL A 35 4.20 -14.03 -13.08
N PHE A 36 3.54 -13.03 -13.67
CA PHE A 36 2.42 -13.25 -14.60
C PHE A 36 2.83 -13.61 -16.02
N LYS A 37 4.06 -13.29 -16.46
CA LYS A 37 4.55 -13.61 -17.81
C LYS A 37 4.81 -15.11 -18.02
N ASN A 38 5.12 -15.85 -16.95
CA ASN A 38 5.37 -17.29 -17.01
C ASN A 38 4.10 -18.13 -16.86
N ILE A 39 2.92 -17.49 -16.76
CA ILE A 39 1.63 -18.18 -16.69
C ILE A 39 1.07 -18.29 -18.10
N GLU A 40 1.05 -19.51 -18.63
CA GLU A 40 0.52 -19.82 -19.96
C GLU A 40 -1.01 -19.82 -19.99
N ASP A 41 -1.67 -20.18 -18.88
CA ASP A 41 -3.13 -20.20 -18.78
C ASP A 41 -3.70 -18.79 -18.60
N PRO A 42 -4.48 -18.27 -19.57
CA PRO A 42 -5.06 -16.94 -19.50
C PRO A 42 -6.07 -16.76 -18.36
N ILE A 43 -6.77 -17.83 -17.97
CA ILE A 43 -7.79 -17.77 -16.90
C ILE A 43 -7.11 -17.64 -15.55
N LEU A 44 -6.10 -18.48 -15.28
CA LEU A 44 -5.32 -18.39 -14.06
C LEU A 44 -4.66 -17.01 -13.91
N ARG A 45 -4.14 -16.47 -15.01
CA ARG A 45 -3.54 -15.14 -15.03
C ARG A 45 -4.54 -14.03 -14.67
N SER A 46 -5.75 -14.05 -15.21
CA SER A 46 -6.74 -13.00 -14.91
C SER A 46 -7.18 -13.04 -13.45
N VAL A 47 -7.42 -14.23 -12.91
CA VAL A 47 -7.81 -14.41 -11.49
C VAL A 47 -6.72 -13.91 -10.54
N LEU A 48 -5.45 -14.20 -10.85
CA LEU A 48 -4.35 -13.71 -10.01
C LEU A 48 -4.15 -12.19 -10.09
N MET A 49 -4.36 -11.58 -11.26
CA MET A 49 -4.30 -10.12 -11.40
C MET A 49 -5.42 -9.44 -10.60
N GLU A 50 -6.63 -10.00 -10.65
CA GLU A 50 -7.77 -9.54 -9.85
C GLU A 50 -7.50 -9.68 -8.35
N SER A 51 -7.05 -10.85 -7.91
CA SER A 51 -6.68 -11.07 -6.51
C SER A 51 -5.57 -10.12 -6.04
N HIS A 52 -4.58 -9.84 -6.87
CA HIS A 52 -3.52 -8.87 -6.55
C HIS A 52 -4.11 -7.47 -6.36
N ALA A 53 -5.01 -7.05 -7.26
CA ALA A 53 -5.69 -5.76 -7.17
C ALA A 53 -6.55 -5.64 -5.91
N GLU A 54 -7.26 -6.70 -5.51
CA GLU A 54 -8.05 -6.75 -4.27
C GLU A 54 -7.18 -6.61 -3.02
N HIS A 55 -6.08 -7.36 -2.92
CA HIS A 55 -5.17 -7.30 -1.77
C HIS A 55 -4.56 -5.91 -1.59
N TRP A 56 -4.16 -5.27 -2.68
CA TRP A 56 -3.68 -3.89 -2.65
C TRP A 56 -4.78 -2.89 -2.30
N GLY A 57 -6.00 -3.10 -2.79
CA GLY A 57 -7.17 -2.31 -2.42
C GLY A 57 -7.44 -2.36 -0.91
N ILE A 58 -7.38 -3.56 -0.31
CA ILE A 58 -7.51 -3.77 1.14
C ILE A 58 -6.38 -3.05 1.87
N PHE A 59 -5.13 -3.20 1.42
CA PHE A 59 -3.99 -2.52 2.04
C PHE A 59 -4.19 -1.00 2.05
N ILE A 60 -4.58 -0.39 0.94
CA ILE A 60 -4.87 1.05 0.83
C ILE A 60 -6.03 1.45 1.76
N ALA A 61 -7.09 0.65 1.82
CA ALA A 61 -8.26 0.92 2.66
C ALA A 61 -7.96 0.91 4.17
N THR A 62 -6.88 0.25 4.62
CA THR A 62 -6.48 0.26 6.04
C THR A 62 -5.77 1.55 6.49
N TRP A 63 -5.28 2.37 5.54
CA TRP A 63 -4.52 3.58 5.87
C TRP A 63 -5.31 4.65 6.63
N PRO A 64 -6.57 5.01 6.27
CA PRO A 64 -7.32 6.03 7.00
C PRO A 64 -7.49 5.71 8.49
N VAL A 65 -7.80 4.47 8.85
CA VAL A 65 -7.94 4.02 10.24
C VAL A 65 -6.58 4.09 10.95
N THR A 66 -5.52 3.63 10.28
CA THR A 66 -4.16 3.65 10.82
C THR A 66 -3.69 5.08 11.10
N LEU A 67 -3.94 6.01 10.18
CA LEU A 67 -3.63 7.43 10.34
C LEU A 67 -4.44 8.07 11.48
N LEU A 68 -5.72 7.71 11.62
CA LEU A 68 -6.59 8.24 12.68
C LEU A 68 -6.07 7.81 14.06
N VAL A 69 -5.69 6.54 14.21
CA VAL A 69 -5.09 6.00 15.44
C VAL A 69 -3.73 6.67 15.72
N LEU A 70 -2.87 6.81 14.70
CA LEU A 70 -1.58 7.51 14.83
C LEU A 70 -1.76 8.97 15.26
N SER A 71 -2.70 9.68 14.65
CA SER A 71 -3.04 11.07 14.99
C SER A 71 -3.49 11.18 16.45
N TYR A 72 -4.36 10.26 16.91
CA TYR A 72 -4.81 10.22 18.31
C TYR A 72 -3.65 9.97 19.29
N ILE A 73 -2.79 8.99 19.01
CA ILE A 73 -1.63 8.68 19.85
C ILE A 73 -0.67 9.88 19.93
N ILE A 74 -0.41 10.52 18.79
CA ILE A 74 0.40 11.72 18.69
C ILE A 74 -0.22 12.86 19.52
N GLY A 75 -1.51 13.13 19.35
CA GLY A 75 -2.24 14.17 20.07
C GLY A 75 -2.22 13.96 21.58
N LYS A 76 -2.32 12.70 22.04
CA LYS A 76 -2.19 12.31 23.44
C LYS A 76 -0.78 12.50 24.00
N LYS A 77 0.28 12.31 23.20
CA LYS A 77 1.67 12.53 23.63
C LYS A 77 2.14 13.98 23.55
N ALA A 78 1.40 14.84 22.84
CA ALA A 78 1.70 16.26 22.73
C ALA A 78 1.07 17.09 23.87
N LYS A 79 0.12 16.52 24.60
CA LYS A 79 -0.35 17.00 25.92
C LYS A 79 0.49 16.38 27.03
#